data_AF-A0A2L2ZA17-F1
#
_entry.id   AF-A0A2L2ZA17-F1
#
_cell.length_a   1.000
_cell.length_b   1.000
_cell.length_c   1.000
_cell.angle_alpha   90.00
_cell.angle_beta   90.00
_cell.angle_gamma   90.00
#
_symmetry.space_group_name_H-M   'P 1'
#
loop_
_entity.id
_entity.type
_entity.pdbx_description
1 polymer ?
#
loop_
_entity_poly.entity_id
_entity_poly.type
_entity_poly.pdbx_seq_one_letter_code
_entity_poly.pdbx_strand_id
1 'polypeptide(L)' 'YAGFDETQPTCEQDGKAQVAAYLKHRHGYHRLVMIGDGATDLDASPPADLFIGIGGNQIRERVEKEAKWFV' A
#
# COMPACT_ATOMS: atom_id res chain seq x y z
N TYR A 1 0.50 -22.51 6.21
CA TYR A 1 0.44 -21.14 6.76
C TYR A 1 1.35 -21.11 8.00
N ALA A 2 2.67 -21.13 7.78
CA ALA A 2 3.67 -21.18 8.86
C ALA A 2 4.66 -20.06 8.58
N GLY A 3 4.56 -18.96 9.32
CA GLY A 3 5.32 -17.74 9.08
C GLY A 3 4.49 -16.47 8.86
N PHE A 4 3.16 -16.56 8.93
CA PHE A 4 2.32 -15.37 9.01
C PHE A 4 2.26 -14.94 10.48
N ASP A 5 2.88 -13.82 10.79
CA ASP A 5 2.83 -13.20 12.12
C ASP A 5 1.57 -12.35 12.19
N GLU A 6 0.50 -12.90 12.78
CA GLU A 6 -0.81 -12.25 12.94
C GLU A 6 -0.75 -10.98 13.79
N THR A 7 0.37 -10.71 14.48
CA THR A 7 0.54 -9.47 15.27
C THR A 7 0.98 -8.28 14.43
N GLN A 8 1.38 -8.50 13.16
CA GLN A 8 1.78 -7.42 12.28
C GLN A 8 0.55 -6.62 11.85
N PRO A 9 0.61 -5.27 11.88
CA PRO A 9 -0.48 -4.42 11.39
C PRO A 9 -0.94 -4.80 9.98
N THR A 10 -0.02 -5.23 9.11
CA THR A 10 -0.28 -5.68 7.73
C THR A 10 -1.24 -6.87 7.59
N CYS A 11 -1.56 -7.53 8.70
CA CYS A 11 -2.54 -8.62 8.76
C CYS A 11 -3.98 -8.10 8.82
N GLU A 12 -4.17 -6.84 9.20
CA GLU A 12 -5.45 -6.14 9.18
C GLU A 12 -5.75 -5.55 7.79
N GLN A 13 -7.05 -5.32 7.53
CA GLN A 13 -7.53 -4.83 6.23
C GLN A 13 -6.89 -3.47 5.84
N ASP A 14 -6.63 -2.62 6.85
CA ASP A 14 -5.99 -1.30 6.70
C ASP A 14 -4.51 -1.29 7.09
N GLY A 15 -3.90 -2.48 7.25
CA GLY A 15 -2.56 -2.63 7.81
C GLY A 15 -1.46 -1.88 7.08
N LYS A 16 -1.52 -1.85 5.74
CA LYS A 16 -0.55 -1.10 4.92
C LYS A 16 -0.67 0.41 5.13
N ALA A 17 -1.90 0.91 5.30
CA ALA A 17 -2.15 2.32 5.62
C ALA A 17 -1.62 2.66 7.02
N GLN A 18 -1.83 1.79 8.01
CA GLN A 18 -1.30 1.96 9.38
C GLN A 18 0.24 2.01 9.39
N VAL A 19 0.90 1.11 8.65
CA VAL A 19 2.37 1.12 8.52
C VAL A 19 2.85 2.39 7.83
N ALA A 20 2.18 2.84 6.76
CA ALA A 20 2.50 4.09 6.10
C ALA A 20 2.38 5.30 7.05
N ALA A 21 1.31 5.37 7.87
CA ALA A 21 1.15 6.39 8.90
C ALA A 21 2.29 6.32 9.93
N TYR A 22 2.59 5.12 10.43
CA TYR A 22 3.66 4.90 11.39
C TYR A 22 5.01 5.37 10.85
N LEU A 23 5.35 5.04 9.60
CA LEU A 23 6.62 5.44 8.98
C LEU A 23 6.72 6.96 8.86
N LYS A 24 5.65 7.63 8.42
CA LYS A 24 5.61 9.10 8.32
C LYS A 24 5.77 9.75 9.69
N HIS A 25 5.08 9.24 10.71
CA HIS A 25 5.18 9.75 12.08
C HIS A 25 6.56 9.49 12.71
N ARG A 26 7.08 8.27 12.61
CA ARG A 26 8.30 7.82 13.28
C ARG A 26 9.57 8.41 12.68
N HIS A 27 9.58 8.60 11.36
CA HIS A 27 10.77 9.03 10.61
C HIS A 27 10.63 10.42 9.98
N GLY A 28 9.47 11.07 10.08
CA GLY A 28 9.24 12.39 9.50
C GLY A 28 9.24 12.39 7.98
N TYR A 29 8.88 11.27 7.34
CA TYR A 29 8.82 11.22 5.87
C TYR A 29 7.71 12.13 5.35
N HIS A 30 8.11 13.17 4.61
CA HIS A 30 7.18 14.06 3.92
C HIS A 30 6.71 13.52 2.57
N ARG A 31 7.41 12.52 2.01
CA ARG A 31 7.12 11.90 0.72
C ARG A 31 7.28 10.40 0.84
N LEU A 32 6.17 9.70 1.00
CA LEU A 32 6.08 8.24 1.04
C LEU A 32 5.32 7.77 -0.20
N VAL A 33 5.94 6.91 -1.01
CA VAL A 33 5.33 6.33 -2.21
C VAL A 33 5.03 4.86 -1.95
N MET A 34 3.77 4.46 -2.13
CA MET A 34 3.33 3.07 -2.11
C MET A 34 3.37 2.50 -3.53
N ILE A 35 3.84 1.25 -3.68
CA ILE A 35 3.92 0.56 -4.96
C ILE A 35 3.35 -0.85 -4.78
N GLY A 36 2.39 -1.25 -5.61
CA GLY A 36 1.79 -2.58 -5.51
C GLY A 36 0.73 -2.88 -6.57
N ASP A 37 0.32 -4.14 -6.66
CA ASP A 37 -0.70 -4.62 -7.60
C ASP A 37 -2.10 -4.70 -6.96
N GLY A 38 -2.18 -4.61 -5.63
CA GLY A 38 -3.36 -4.93 -4.84
C GLY A 38 -4.20 -3.71 -4.45
N ALA A 39 -5.48 -3.97 -4.17
CA ALA A 39 -6.39 -2.97 -3.63
C ALA A 39 -5.91 -2.41 -2.27
N THR A 40 -5.33 -3.26 -1.40
CA THR A 40 -4.81 -2.80 -0.10
C THR A 40 -3.58 -1.91 -0.22
N ASP A 41 -2.82 -2.00 -1.32
CA ASP A 41 -1.72 -1.08 -1.63
C ASP A 41 -2.26 0.28 -2.09
N LEU A 42 -3.28 0.26 -2.95
CA LEU A 42 -4.00 1.45 -3.39
C LEU A 42 -4.63 2.19 -2.21
N ASP A 43 -5.30 1.46 -1.32
CA ASP A 43 -6.00 2.00 -0.15
C ASP A 43 -5.03 2.59 0.90
N ALA A 44 -3.73 2.29 0.82
CA ALA A 44 -2.71 2.89 1.68
C ALA A 44 -2.32 4.33 1.29
N SER A 45 -2.93 4.89 0.25
CA SER A 45 -2.73 6.26 -0.24
C SER A 45 -4.06 7.02 -0.28
N PRO A 46 -4.45 7.77 0.78
CA PRO A 46 -3.65 8.16 1.96
C PRO A 46 -3.49 7.07 3.03
N PRO A 47 -2.46 7.12 3.90
CA PRO A 47 -1.57 8.24 4.21
C PRO A 47 -0.27 8.34 3.39
N ALA A 48 0.01 7.36 2.52
CA ALA A 48 1.03 7.54 1.50
C ALA A 48 0.66 8.74 0.60
N ASP A 49 1.67 9.44 0.08
CA ASP A 49 1.49 10.66 -0.71
C ASP A 49 1.20 10.33 -2.19
N LEU A 50 1.67 9.18 -2.63
CA LEU A 50 1.47 8.66 -3.98
C LEU A 50 1.36 7.14 -3.94
N PHE A 51 0.52 6.60 -4.81
CA PHE A 51 0.46 5.19 -5.14
C PHE A 51 0.80 4.97 -6.62
N ILE A 52 1.63 3.97 -6.89
CA ILE A 52 1.96 3.48 -8.23
C ILE A 52 1.47 2.02 -8.33
N GLY A 53 0.48 1.80 -9.18
CA GLY A 53 -0.04 0.47 -9.47
C GLY A 53 0.89 -0.31 -10.40
N ILE A 54 1.09 -1.60 -10.15
CA ILE A 54 1.86 -2.48 -11.05
C ILE A 54 0.98 -3.63 -11.57
N GLY A 55 0.88 -3.75 -12.89
CA GLY A 55 0.10 -4.77 -13.60
C GLY A 55 0.91 -5.92 -14.19
N GLY A 56 2.25 -5.91 -14.05
CA GLY A 56 3.15 -6.81 -14.78
C GLY A 56 2.92 -8.31 -14.58
N ASN A 57 2.31 -8.72 -13.46
CA ASN A 57 1.93 -10.12 -13.22
C ASN A 57 0.42 -10.35 -13.35
N GLN A 58 -0.38 -9.48 -12.72
CA GLN A 58 -1.84 -9.53 -12.78
C GLN A 58 -2.38 -8.10 -12.85
N ILE A 59 -3.16 -7.80 -13.89
CA ILE A 59 -3.89 -6.54 -13.98
C ILE A 59 -5.16 -6.67 -13.14
N ARG A 60 -5.29 -5.82 -12.14
CA ARG A 60 -6.52 -5.68 -11.34
C ARG A 60 -7.23 -4.40 -11.77
N GLU A 61 -8.43 -4.54 -12.30
CA GLU A 61 -9.19 -3.43 -12.90
C GLU A 61 -9.34 -2.22 -11.96
N ARG A 62 -9.59 -2.46 -10.66
CA ARG A 62 -9.67 -1.38 -9.66
C ARG A 62 -8.37 -0.59 -9.57
N VAL A 63 -7.24 -1.29 -9.51
CA VAL A 63 -5.91 -0.69 -9.36
C VAL A 63 -5.51 0.05 -10.63
N GLU A 64 -5.77 -0.53 -11.80
CA GLU A 64 -5.52 0.12 -13.09
C GLU A 64 -6.31 1.42 -13.25
N LYS A 65 -7.58 1.45 -12.82
CA LYS A 65 -8.45 2.62 -12.95
C LYS A 65 -8.19 3.71 -11.91
N GLU A 66 -7.87 3.33 -10.68
CA GLU A 66 -7.79 4.26 -9.55
C GLU A 66 -6.35 4.73 -9.24
N ALA A 67 -5.32 4.02 -9.71
CA ALA A 67 -3.94 4.45 -9.51
C ALA A 67 -3.66 5.73 -10.30
N LYS A 68 -3.00 6.72 -9.65
CA LYS A 68 -2.54 7.93 -10.33
C LYS A 68 -1.48 7.63 -11.40
N TRP A 69 -0.73 6.55 -11.20
CA TRP A 69 0.27 6.02 -12.12
C TRP A 69 0.16 4.50 -12.13
N PHE A 70 0.14 3.90 -13.31
CA PHE A 70 0.07 2.46 -13.50
C PHE A 70 1.13 2.02 -14.51
N VAL A 71 1.85 0.92 -14.19
CA VAL A 71 2.94 0.36 -15.00
C VAL A 71 2.73 -1.13 -15.23
#